data_AF-A0A9P7FQI7-F1
#
_entry.id   AF-A0A9P7FQI7-F1
#
_cell.length_a   1.000
_cell.length_b   1.000
_cell.length_c   1.000
_cell.angle_alpha   90.00
_cell.angle_beta   90.00
_cell.angle_gamma   90.00
#
_symmetry.space_group_name_H-M   'P 1'
#
loop_
_entity.id
_entity.type
_entity.pdbx_description
1 polymer ?
#
loop_
_entity_poly.entity_id
_entity_poly.type
_entity_poly.pdbx_seq_one_letter_code
_entity_poly.pdbx_strand_id
1 'polypeptide(L)'
;TSQEEDIPEKETSCDAEEISQVIRKLEKQEKTEKTIAELVPPQFHKYLNVFEKKASERMPVWKPWDHAIDLKPDFVPKKAKVYPLSPEEHVEVREFVEDQLRKGYCYGFRPQLGTKVRSFVLGRRLQAKSASTS
;
A
#
# COMPACT_ATOMS: atom_id res chain seq x y z
N THR A 1 48.27 -48.74 0.94
CA THR A 1 47.65 -48.04 2.09
C THR A 1 46.78 -46.96 1.54
N SER A 2 45.48 -47.04 1.85
CA SER A 2 44.44 -46.02 1.63
C SER A 2 44.15 -45.70 0.15
N GLN A 3 43.08 -46.21 -0.47
CA GLN A 3 41.68 -45.76 -0.32
C GLN A 3 41.56 -44.25 -0.25
N GLU A 4 41.14 -43.63 -1.36
CA GLU A 4 40.30 -42.45 -1.34
C GLU A 4 39.31 -42.62 -2.50
N GLU A 5 38.06 -42.90 -2.15
CA GLU A 5 36.94 -42.94 -3.08
C GLU A 5 36.51 -41.49 -3.35
N ASP A 6 36.90 -40.93 -4.49
CA ASP A 6 36.40 -39.63 -4.92
C ASP A 6 34.98 -39.79 -5.46
N ILE A 7 34.02 -39.45 -4.60
CA ILE A 7 32.62 -39.23 -4.96
C ILE A 7 32.60 -38.07 -5.97
N PRO A 8 32.11 -38.26 -7.21
CA PRO A 8 31.99 -37.12 -8.11
C PRO A 8 30.92 -36.19 -7.55
N GLU A 9 31.36 -35.04 -7.02
CA GLU A 9 30.52 -33.89 -6.79
C GLU A 9 29.83 -33.58 -8.10
N LYS A 10 28.56 -33.96 -8.19
CA LYS A 10 27.70 -33.64 -9.32
C LYS A 10 27.38 -32.16 -9.17
N GLU A 11 28.34 -31.32 -9.52
CA GLU A 11 28.11 -29.91 -9.79
C GLU A 11 27.01 -29.88 -10.84
N THR A 12 25.81 -29.51 -10.39
CA THR A 12 24.70 -29.22 -11.28
C THR A 12 25.06 -27.94 -12.02
N SER A 13 25.88 -28.08 -13.06
CA SER A 13 26.13 -27.10 -14.11
C SER A 13 24.79 -26.88 -14.80
N CYS A 14 24.02 -25.96 -14.24
CA CYS A 14 22.94 -25.30 -14.95
C CYS A 14 23.56 -23.98 -15.38
N ASP A 15 23.86 -23.88 -16.67
CA ASP A 15 24.52 -22.70 -17.22
C ASP A 15 23.68 -21.46 -16.90
N ALA A 16 24.31 -20.39 -16.40
CA ALA A 16 23.62 -19.20 -15.90
C ALA A 16 22.68 -18.58 -16.96
N GLU A 17 23.02 -18.74 -18.24
CA GLU A 17 22.20 -18.32 -19.37
C GLU A 17 20.92 -19.16 -19.50
N GLU A 18 21.01 -20.46 -19.24
CA GLU A 18 19.89 -21.40 -19.25
C GLU A 18 18.93 -21.10 -18.10
N ILE A 19 19.46 -20.81 -16.90
CA ILE A 19 18.69 -20.32 -15.75
C ILE A 19 17.96 -19.02 -16.11
N SER A 20 18.64 -18.06 -16.76
CA SER A 20 18.04 -16.78 -17.16
C SER A 20 16.89 -16.96 -18.16
N GLN A 21 17.04 -17.91 -19.10
CA GLN A 21 16.03 -18.22 -20.11
C GLN A 21 14.82 -18.92 -19.49
N VAL A 22 15.04 -19.79 -18.50
CA VAL A 22 13.97 -20.44 -17.73
C VAL A 22 13.20 -19.41 -16.91
N ILE A 23 13.88 -18.51 -16.19
CA ILE A 23 13.23 -17.42 -15.42
C ILE A 23 12.37 -16.56 -16.35
N ARG A 24 12.92 -16.12 -17.49
CA ARG A 24 12.20 -15.28 -18.46
C ARG A 24 10.99 -15.99 -19.07
N LYS A 25 11.03 -17.32 -19.23
CA LYS A 25 9.89 -18.14 -19.68
C LYS A 25 8.83 -18.29 -18.59
N LEU A 26 9.24 -18.50 -17.33
CA LEU A 26 8.34 -18.61 -16.18
C LEU A 26 7.61 -17.27 -15.92
N GLU A 27 8.33 -16.15 -15.93
CA GLU A 27 7.75 -14.79 -15.80
C GLU A 27 6.74 -14.48 -16.92
N LYS A 28 6.98 -15.01 -18.13
CA LYS A 28 6.08 -14.85 -19.28
C LYS A 28 4.82 -15.69 -19.16
N GLN A 29 4.90 -16.85 -18.49
CA GLN A 29 3.75 -17.70 -18.19
C GLN A 29 2.90 -17.14 -17.05
N GLU A 30 3.51 -16.49 -16.06
CA GLU A 30 2.80 -15.79 -14.98
C GLU A 30 2.10 -14.50 -15.45
N LYS A 31 2.57 -13.89 -16.55
CA LYS A 31 1.95 -12.71 -17.17
C LYS A 31 0.74 -13.00 -18.04
N THR A 32 0.30 -14.25 -18.15
CA THR A 32 -1.04 -14.51 -18.69
C THR A 32 -2.05 -14.01 -17.67
N GLU A 33 -2.87 -13.04 -18.04
CA GLU A 33 -3.94 -12.47 -17.21
C GLU A 33 -4.99 -13.57 -16.92
N LYS A 34 -4.66 -14.49 -16.02
CA LYS A 34 -5.60 -15.52 -15.55
C LYS A 34 -6.77 -14.78 -14.94
N THR A 35 -7.95 -15.08 -15.47
CA THR A 35 -9.18 -14.44 -14.98
C THR A 35 -9.39 -14.80 -13.52
N ILE A 36 -9.99 -13.90 -12.73
CA ILE A 36 -10.23 -14.11 -11.28
C ILE A 36 -10.96 -15.44 -11.02
N ALA A 37 -11.84 -15.85 -11.94
CA ALA A 37 -12.58 -17.10 -11.86
C ALA A 37 -11.72 -18.37 -12.00
N GLU A 38 -10.58 -18.31 -12.68
CA GLU A 38 -9.66 -19.44 -12.84
C GLU A 38 -8.73 -19.58 -11.62
N LEU A 39 -8.37 -18.46 -11.00
CA LEU A 39 -7.54 -18.43 -9.79
C LEU A 39 -8.32 -18.84 -8.54
N VAL A 40 -9.61 -18.51 -8.49
CA VAL A 40 -10.46 -18.76 -7.34
C VAL A 40 -11.10 -20.16 -7.45
N PRO A 41 -10.96 -21.02 -6.42
CA PRO A 41 -11.61 -22.33 -6.40
C PRO A 41 -13.13 -22.22 -6.62
N PRO A 42 -13.77 -23.22 -7.26
CA PRO A 42 -15.19 -23.15 -7.65
C PRO A 42 -16.14 -22.94 -6.47
N GLN A 43 -15.75 -23.35 -5.26
CA GLN A 43 -16.52 -23.16 -4.03
C GLN A 43 -16.72 -21.67 -3.68
N PHE A 44 -15.80 -20.81 -4.09
CA PHE A 44 -15.81 -19.37 -3.80
C PHE A 44 -16.29 -18.52 -4.98
N HIS A 45 -16.78 -19.14 -6.07
CA HIS A 45 -17.29 -18.41 -7.23
C HIS A 45 -18.50 -17.53 -6.89
N LYS A 46 -19.23 -17.84 -5.81
CA LYS A 46 -20.29 -16.97 -5.26
C LYS A 46 -19.76 -15.61 -4.76
N TYR A 47 -18.48 -15.54 -4.39
CA TYR A 47 -17.84 -14.36 -3.78
C TYR A 47 -16.79 -13.73 -4.69
N LEU A 48 -16.85 -13.95 -6.01
CA LEU A 48 -15.88 -13.37 -6.96
C LEU A 48 -15.70 -11.86 -6.79
N ASN A 49 -16.79 -11.15 -6.47
CA ASN A 49 -16.75 -9.71 -6.16
C ASN A 49 -15.76 -9.37 -5.03
N VAL A 50 -15.62 -10.19 -3.99
CA VAL A 50 -14.66 -9.95 -2.89
C VAL A 50 -13.21 -10.02 -3.36
N PHE A 51 -12.94 -10.81 -4.39
CA PHE A 51 -11.61 -10.95 -4.98
C PHE A 51 -11.30 -9.85 -6.01
N GLU A 52 -12.29 -9.04 -6.40
CA GLU A 52 -12.05 -7.88 -7.25
C GLU A 52 -11.25 -6.83 -6.48
N LYS A 53 -10.12 -6.40 -7.06
CA LYS A 53 -9.24 -5.38 -6.46
C LYS A 53 -9.99 -4.09 -6.08
N LYS A 54 -10.96 -3.67 -6.89
CA LYS A 54 -11.76 -2.46 -6.60
C LYS A 54 -12.68 -2.63 -5.40
N ALA A 55 -13.26 -3.82 -5.22
CA ALA A 55 -14.16 -4.11 -4.11
C ALA A 55 -13.38 -4.30 -2.80
N SER A 56 -12.18 -4.89 -2.87
CA SER A 56 -11.31 -5.09 -1.71
C SER A 56 -10.68 -3.78 -1.19
N GLU A 57 -10.55 -2.76 -2.03
CA GLU A 57 -10.04 -1.46 -1.65
C GLU A 57 -11.03 -0.60 -0.83
N ARG A 58 -12.27 -1.06 -0.63
CA ARG A 58 -13.30 -0.31 0.10
C ARG A 58 -13.32 -0.69 1.59
N MET A 59 -13.39 0.32 2.46
CA MET A 59 -13.63 0.11 3.89
C MET A 59 -14.96 -0.63 4.14
N PRO A 60 -14.99 -1.61 5.05
CA PRO A 60 -16.24 -2.23 5.46
C PRO A 60 -17.15 -1.21 6.15
N VAL A 61 -18.45 -1.48 6.15
CA VAL A 61 -19.43 -0.66 6.87
C VAL A 61 -19.21 -0.82 8.37
N TRP A 62 -19.42 0.29 9.11
CA TRP A 62 -19.39 0.30 10.57
C TRP A 62 -20.35 -0.73 11.15
N LYS A 63 -19.88 -1.46 12.17
CA LYS A 63 -20.62 -2.56 12.81
C LYS A 63 -20.78 -2.28 14.31
N PRO A 64 -21.86 -2.77 14.95
CA PRO A 64 -22.08 -2.60 16.39
C PRO A 64 -20.99 -3.20 17.30
N TRP A 65 -20.20 -4.12 16.77
CA TRP A 65 -19.07 -4.77 17.45
C TRP A 65 -17.71 -4.18 17.06
N ASP A 66 -17.69 -3.04 16.38
CA ASP A 66 -16.44 -2.31 16.16
C ASP A 66 -15.89 -1.83 17.50
N HIS A 67 -14.59 -2.03 17.71
CA HIS A 67 -13.95 -1.74 18.98
C HIS A 67 -13.85 -0.23 19.24
N ALA A 68 -14.38 0.21 20.38
CA ALA A 68 -14.12 1.55 20.89
C ALA A 68 -12.73 1.62 21.55
N ILE A 69 -12.09 2.79 21.48
CA ILE A 69 -10.84 3.07 22.19
C ILE A 69 -11.20 3.76 23.49
N ASP A 70 -11.29 2.99 24.58
CA ASP A 70 -11.57 3.52 25.92
C ASP A 70 -10.30 4.09 26.54
N LEU A 71 -10.30 5.38 26.83
CA LEU A 71 -9.19 6.08 27.46
C LEU A 71 -9.41 6.18 28.97
N LYS A 72 -8.31 6.17 29.74
CA LYS A 72 -8.36 6.48 31.17
C LYS A 72 -8.81 7.93 31.37
N PRO A 73 -9.58 8.24 32.43
CA PRO A 73 -10.09 9.60 32.68
C PRO A 73 -8.97 10.64 32.86
N ASP A 74 -7.80 10.21 33.36
CA ASP A 74 -6.64 11.09 33.57
C ASP A 74 -5.72 11.22 32.33
N PHE A 75 -6.13 10.66 31.19
CA PHE A 75 -5.29 10.68 29.99
C PHE A 75 -5.24 12.07 29.36
N VAL A 76 -4.08 12.72 29.45
CA VAL A 76 -3.79 13.96 28.73
C VAL A 76 -3.04 13.64 27.43
N PRO A 77 -3.61 13.97 26.26
CA PRO A 77 -2.97 13.71 24.98
C PRO A 77 -1.70 14.53 24.81
N LYS A 78 -0.58 13.85 24.54
CA LYS A 78 0.71 14.49 24.31
C LYS A 78 0.92 14.70 22.82
N LYS A 79 1.21 15.95 22.44
CA LYS A 79 1.62 16.28 21.07
C LYS A 79 3.06 15.84 20.87
N ALA A 80 3.27 14.77 20.11
CA ALA A 80 4.60 14.36 19.69
C ALA A 80 5.15 15.32 18.62
N LYS A 81 6.48 15.46 18.50
CA LYS A 81 7.08 16.21 17.40
C LYS A 81 7.00 15.39 16.12
N VAL A 82 6.72 16.04 14.99
CA VAL A 82 6.83 15.42 13.67
C VAL A 82 8.30 15.27 13.33
N TYR A 83 8.71 14.08 12.91
CA TYR A 83 10.07 13.87 12.42
C TYR A 83 10.31 14.69 11.15
N PRO A 84 11.46 15.37 11.03
CA PRO A 84 11.81 16.02 9.77
C PRO A 84 12.01 14.91 8.73
N LEU A 85 11.28 15.03 7.62
CA LEU A 85 11.46 14.14 6.47
C LEU A 85 12.32 14.82 5.43
N SER A 86 13.03 14.03 4.63
CA SER A 86 13.72 14.48 3.45
C SER A 86 12.71 14.92 2.37
N PRO A 87 13.13 15.73 1.37
CA PRO A 87 12.25 16.14 0.29
C PRO A 87 11.68 14.97 -0.53
N GLU A 88 12.47 13.91 -0.71
CA GLU A 88 12.08 12.70 -1.46
C GLU A 88 11.03 11.90 -0.67
N GLU A 89 11.28 11.66 0.62
CA GLU A 89 10.32 11.03 1.54
C GLU A 89 8.99 11.80 1.58
N HIS A 90 9.05 13.13 1.53
CA HIS A 90 7.86 13.96 1.47
C HIS A 90 7.02 13.77 0.20
N VAL A 91 7.63 13.43 -0.94
CA VAL A 91 6.89 13.13 -2.18
C VAL A 91 6.19 11.79 -2.03
N GLU A 92 6.92 10.75 -1.64
CA GLU A 92 6.36 9.39 -1.46
C GLU A 92 5.22 9.37 -0.44
N VAL A 93 5.40 10.05 0.71
CA VAL A 93 4.35 10.15 1.74
C VAL A 93 3.12 10.88 1.20
N ARG A 94 3.29 11.90 0.37
CA ARG A 94 2.15 12.62 -0.22
C ARG A 94 1.38 11.72 -1.18
N GLU A 95 2.08 11.06 -2.09
CA GLU A 95 1.46 10.12 -3.05
C GLU A 95 0.72 9.00 -2.32
N PHE A 96 1.33 8.43 -1.27
CA PHE A 96 0.69 7.41 -0.45
C PHE A 96 -0.59 7.93 0.22
N VAL A 97 -0.54 9.11 0.84
CA VAL A 97 -1.71 9.70 1.51
C VAL A 97 -2.82 9.99 0.50
N GLU A 98 -2.50 10.54 -0.67
CA GLU A 98 -3.47 10.80 -1.74
C GLU A 98 -4.15 9.51 -2.23
N ASP A 99 -3.39 8.42 -2.37
CA ASP A 99 -3.92 7.11 -2.71
C ASP A 99 -4.85 6.55 -1.62
N GLN A 100 -4.51 6.67 -0.34
CA GLN A 100 -5.37 6.20 0.76
C GLN A 100 -6.63 7.06 0.90
N LEU A 101 -6.54 8.37 0.62
CA LEU A 101 -7.68 9.27 0.58
C LEU A 101 -8.63 8.91 -0.57
N ARG A 102 -8.09 8.58 -1.76
CA ARG A 102 -8.87 8.13 -2.92
C ARG A 102 -9.61 6.83 -2.61
N LYS A 103 -8.98 5.89 -1.90
CA LYS A 103 -9.59 4.62 -1.45
C LYS A 103 -10.62 4.83 -0.32
N GLY A 104 -10.56 5.97 0.38
CA GLY A 104 -11.45 6.29 1.49
C GLY A 104 -11.06 5.62 2.81
N TYR A 105 -9.84 5.09 2.92
CA TYR A 105 -9.32 4.55 4.18
C TYR A 105 -9.01 5.64 5.19
N CYS A 106 -8.52 6.77 4.70
CA CYS A 106 -8.33 7.97 5.48
C CYS A 106 -9.41 8.98 5.09
N TYR A 107 -9.98 9.66 6.07
CA TYR A 107 -10.78 10.85 5.86
C TYR A 107 -10.14 11.99 6.66
N GLY A 108 -10.34 13.22 6.21
CA GLY A 108 -9.81 14.40 6.88
C GLY A 108 -10.41 14.57 8.27
N PHE A 109 -9.77 14.01 9.29
CA PHE A 109 -10.13 14.18 10.68
C PHE A 109 -9.09 15.08 11.35
N ARG A 110 -9.51 16.23 11.89
CA ARG A 110 -8.69 17.01 12.82
C ARG A 110 -9.04 16.59 14.24
N PRO A 111 -8.35 15.61 14.84
CA PRO A 111 -8.55 15.32 16.24
C PRO A 111 -8.12 16.54 17.06
N GLN A 112 -8.92 16.90 18.07
CA GLN A 112 -8.56 17.89 19.09
C GLN A 112 -7.25 17.49 19.82
N LEU A 113 -6.89 16.20 19.74
CA LEU A 113 -5.89 15.51 20.54
C LEU A 113 -4.65 15.05 19.75
N GLY A 114 -4.46 15.47 18.49
CA GLY A 114 -3.39 14.98 17.61
C GLY A 114 -2.25 15.97 17.30
N THR A 115 -1.12 15.43 16.85
CA THR A 115 0.04 16.15 16.31
C THR A 115 -0.31 16.80 14.96
N LYS A 116 0.05 18.08 14.76
CA LYS A 116 -0.08 18.74 13.45
C LYS A 116 0.90 18.12 12.46
N VAL A 117 0.43 17.29 11.53
CA VAL A 117 1.16 17.02 10.28
C VAL A 117 1.16 18.33 9.48
N ARG A 118 2.33 18.78 9.01
CA ARG A 118 2.51 20.09 8.38
C ARG A 118 1.72 20.13 7.07
N SER A 119 0.47 20.58 7.11
CA SER A 119 -0.32 20.88 5.93
C SER A 119 0.31 22.11 5.25
N PHE A 120 1.15 21.88 4.25
CA PHE A 120 1.68 22.94 3.39
C PHE A 120 0.78 23.05 2.17
N VAL A 121 -0.27 23.88 2.29
CA VAL A 121 -1.00 24.39 1.12
C VAL A 121 -0.67 25.87 1.05
N LEU A 122 0.44 26.20 0.37
CA LEU A 122 0.71 27.56 -0.07
C LEU A 122 0.36 27.63 -1.55
N GLY A 123 -0.65 28.42 -1.91
CA GLY A 123 -0.91 28.71 -3.32
C GLY A 123 -2.38 28.97 -3.66
N ARG A 124 -2.93 30.11 -3.23
CA ARG A 124 -3.88 30.88 -4.05
C ARG A 124 -3.61 32.37 -3.89
N ARG A 125 -2.72 32.87 -4.74
CA ARG A 125 -2.69 34.27 -5.18
C ARG A 125 -3.43 34.30 -6.51
N LEU A 126 -4.11 35.42 -6.80
CA LEU A 126 -4.92 35.79 -8.00
C LEU A 126 -6.44 35.66 -7.74
N GLN A 127 -7.30 36.66 -7.93
CA GLN A 127 -7.18 38.00 -8.52
C GLN A 127 -8.11 38.98 -7.78
N ALA A 128 -7.70 40.25 -7.68
CA ALA A 128 -8.61 41.34 -7.34
C ALA A 128 -9.55 41.61 -8.53
N LYS A 129 -10.86 41.57 -8.28
CA LYS A 129 -11.87 42.20 -9.13
C LYS A 129 -12.48 43.34 -8.34
N SER A 130 -12.00 44.55 -8.56
CA SER A 130 -12.75 45.76 -8.21
C SER A 130 -13.68 46.06 -9.37
N ALA A 131 -14.96 45.72 -9.21
CA ALA A 131 -16.03 46.35 -9.97
C ALA A 131 -16.31 47.70 -9.29
N SER A 132 -16.10 48.80 -10.03
CA SER A 132 -16.63 50.12 -9.64
C SER A 132 -17.85 50.38 -10.50
N THR A 133 -19.00 50.28 -9.85
CA THR A 133 -20.29 50.85 -10.26
C THR A 133 -20.24 52.38 -10.21
N SER A 134 -20.57 53.02 -11.33
CA SER A 134 -21.56 54.10 -11.50
C SER A 134 -21.20 55.01 -12.68
#